data_AF-D7J6S9-F1
#
_entry.id   AF-D7J6S9-F1
#
_cell.length_a   1.000
_cell.length_b   1.000
_cell.length_c   1.000
_cell.angle_alpha   90.00
_cell.angle_beta   90.00
_cell.angle_gamma   90.00
#
_symmetry.space_group_name_H-M   'P 1'
#
loop_
_entity.id
_entity.type
_entity.pdbx_description
1 polymer ?
#
loop_
_entity_poly.entity_id
_entity_poly.type
_entity_poly.pdbx_seq_one_letter_code
_entity_poly.pdbx_strand_id
1 'polypeptide(L)' 'MYEEESEIIGLSCTLLIPYKGYTEGTIVGEYGNKIIVRLTSGKEIVEYRDEVIIYD' A
#
# COMPACT_ATOMS: atom_id res chain seq x y z
N MET A 1 0.65 -26.15 -2.48
CA MET A 1 1.40 -24.90 -2.74
C MET A 1 0.69 -23.85 -1.92
N TYR A 2 1.35 -23.29 -0.92
CA TYR A 2 0.76 -22.22 -0.13
C TYR A 2 1.06 -20.94 -0.90
N GLU A 3 0.08 -20.45 -1.66
CA GLU A 3 0.06 -19.02 -1.97
C GLU A 3 -0.21 -18.36 -0.62
N GLU A 4 0.81 -17.78 -0.01
CA GLU A 4 0.60 -16.82 1.07
C GLU A 4 -0.16 -15.66 0.43
N GLU A 5 -1.49 -15.73 0.47
CA GLU A 5 -2.34 -14.59 0.12
C GLU A 5 -1.95 -13.47 1.08
N SER A 6 -1.34 -12.41 0.54
CA SER A 6 -1.00 -11.24 1.34
C SER A 6 -2.29 -10.69 1.96
N GLU A 7 -2.42 -10.88 3.28
CA GLU A 7 -3.58 -10.49 4.09
C GLU A 7 -3.89 -8.99 3.98
N ILE A 8 -2.92 -8.19 3.54
CA ILE A 8 -3.04 -6.74 3.44
C ILE A 8 -3.50 -6.24 2.06
N ILE A 9 -3.57 -7.10 1.02
CA ILE A 9 -4.01 -6.67 -0.31
C ILE A 9 -5.52 -6.38 -0.27
N GLY A 10 -5.91 -5.20 -0.76
CA GLY A 10 -7.29 -4.70 -0.73
C GLY A 10 -7.58 -3.77 0.44
N LEU A 11 -6.72 -3.74 1.45
CA LEU A 11 -6.84 -2.83 2.59
C LEU A 11 -6.52 -1.39 2.20
N SER A 12 -7.17 -0.45 2.89
CA SER A 12 -6.87 0.97 2.76
C SER A 12 -5.63 1.32 3.58
N CYS A 13 -4.89 2.33 3.12
CA CYS A 13 -3.73 2.80 3.83
C CYS A 13 -3.52 4.30 3.67
N THR A 14 -2.87 4.89 4.67
CA THR A 14 -2.38 6.27 4.64
C THR A 14 -0.86 6.27 4.62
N LEU A 15 -0.27 6.97 3.66
CA LEU A 15 1.17 7.23 3.60
C LEU A 15 1.59 8.18 4.72
N LEU A 16 2.68 7.84 5.42
CA LEU A 16 3.29 8.74 6.40
C LEU A 16 3.91 9.98 5.73
N ILE A 17 4.45 9.81 4.51
CA ILE A 17 5.02 10.88 3.70
C ILE A 17 4.12 11.11 2.49
N PRO A 18 3.51 12.30 2.32
CA PRO A 18 2.63 12.57 1.21
C PRO A 18 3.35 12.45 -0.15
N TYR A 19 2.83 11.59 -1.02
CA TYR A 19 3.28 11.52 -2.40
C TYR A 19 2.63 12.64 -3.21
N LYS A 20 3.34 13.74 -3.45
CA LYS A 20 2.82 14.90 -4.22
C LYS A 20 1.48 15.44 -3.71
N GLY A 21 1.28 15.42 -2.38
CA GLY A 21 0.03 15.86 -1.74
C GLY A 21 -1.03 14.77 -1.59
N TYR A 22 -0.78 13.54 -2.08
CA TYR A 22 -1.63 12.38 -1.83
C TYR A 22 -1.11 11.60 -0.62
N THR A 23 -2.01 11.27 0.29
CA THR A 23 -1.72 10.43 1.47
C THR A 23 -2.54 9.14 1.45
N GLU A 24 -3.72 9.15 0.86
CA GLU A 24 -4.62 8.00 0.89
C GLU A 24 -4.44 7.08 -0.32
N GLY A 25 -4.54 5.77 -0.07
CA GLY A 25 -4.52 4.75 -1.12
C GLY A 25 -5.03 3.39 -0.66
N THR A 26 -4.94 2.43 -1.57
CA THR A 26 -5.30 1.03 -1.35
C THR A 26 -4.12 0.15 -1.71
N ILE A 27 -3.83 -0.86 -0.89
CA ILE A 27 -2.75 -1.81 -1.15
C ILE A 27 -3.20 -2.76 -2.25
N VAL A 28 -2.45 -2.83 -3.34
CA VAL A 28 -2.76 -3.69 -4.50
C VAL A 28 -1.69 -4.74 -4.76
N GLY A 29 -0.60 -4.73 -3.98
CA GLY A 29 0.45 -5.73 -4.05
C GLY A 29 1.44 -5.59 -2.90
N GLU A 30 2.15 -6.66 -2.62
CA GLU A 30 3.21 -6.71 -1.61
C GLU A 30 4.37 -7.55 -2.15
N TYR A 31 5.60 -7.14 -1.84
CA TYR A 31 6.81 -7.90 -2.13
C TYR A 31 7.87 -7.64 -1.07
N GLY A 32 8.05 -8.61 -0.17
CA GLY A 32 9.01 -8.49 0.93
C GLY A 32 8.63 -7.37 1.89
N ASN A 33 9.45 -6.32 1.96
CA ASN A 33 9.22 -5.16 2.83
C ASN A 33 8.58 -3.96 2.12
N LYS A 34 8.18 -4.12 0.86
CA LYS A 34 7.57 -3.08 0.04
C LYS A 34 6.16 -3.46 -0.36
N ILE A 35 5.35 -2.44 -0.57
CA ILE A 35 3.98 -2.57 -1.01
C ILE A 35 3.70 -1.69 -2.22
N ILE A 36 2.72 -2.09 -3.01
CA ILE A 36 2.16 -1.26 -4.08
C ILE A 36 0.91 -0.60 -3.52
N VAL A 37 0.91 0.73 -3.50
CA VAL A 37 -0.24 1.52 -3.12
C VAL A 37 -0.83 2.17 -4.36
N ARG A 38 -2.11 1.91 -4.62
CA ARG A 38 -2.91 2.64 -5.59
C ARG A 38 -3.53 3.85 -4.91
N LEU A 39 -3.00 5.04 -5.21
CA LEU A 39 -3.50 6.31 -4.70
C LEU A 39 -4.92 6.58 -5.21
N THR A 40 -5.64 7.47 -4.53
CA THR A 40 -6.97 7.95 -4.98
C THR A 40 -6.95 8.63 -6.35
N SER A 41 -5.77 9.09 -6.82
CA SER A 41 -5.57 9.57 -8.19
C SER A 41 -5.56 8.46 -9.26
N GLY A 42 -5.58 7.19 -8.87
CA GLY A 42 -5.43 6.02 -9.74
C GLY A 42 -3.97 5.64 -10.03
N LYS A 43 -3.00 6.43 -9.57
CA LYS A 43 -1.58 6.11 -9.73
C LYS A 43 -1.13 5.03 -8.75
N GLU A 44 -0.38 4.06 -9.24
CA GLU A 44 0.31 3.08 -8.41
C GLU A 44 1.73 3.56 -8.09
N ILE A 45 2.10 3.44 -6.81
CA ILE A 45 3.43 3.77 -6.29
C ILE A 45 3.94 2.62 -5.42
N VAL A 46 5.25 2.64 -5.17
CA VAL A 46 5.93 1.66 -4.35
C VAL A 46 6.40 2.34 -3.08
N GLU A 47 5.98 1.85 -1.94
CA GLU A 47 6.33 2.37 -0.62
C GLU A 47 6.81 1.25 0.30
N TYR A 48 7.55 1.59 1.34
CA TYR A 48 7.93 0.61 2.35
C TYR A 48 6.80 0.38 3.35
N ARG A 49 6.73 -0.84 3.90
CA ARG A 49 5.66 -1.24 4.83
C ARG A 49 5.68 -0.43 6.14
N ASP A 50 6.83 0.10 6.55
CA ASP A 50 7.00 0.98 7.71
C ASP A 50 6.70 2.47 7.41
N GLU A 51 6.51 2.82 6.15
CA GLU A 51 6.17 4.19 5.70
C GLU A 51 4.66 4.38 5.46
N VAL A 52 3.84 3.37 5.80
CA VAL A 52 2.38 3.39 5.65
C VAL A 52 1.67 2.93 6.90
N ILE A 53 0.47 3.48 7.12
CA ILE A 53 -0.49 3.00 8.13
C ILE A 53 -1.56 2.22 7.38
N ILE A 54 -1.76 0.96 7.73
CA ILE A 54 -2.73 0.05 7.08
C ILE A 54 -3.96 -0.08 7.98
N TYR A 55 -5.16 0.01 7.40
CA TYR A 55 -6.43 -0.19 8.08
C TYR A 55 -7.10 -1.48 7.61
N ASP A 56 -7.56 -2.30 8.55
CA ASP A 56 -8.38 -3.50 8.31
C ASP A 56 -9.88 -3.14 8.26
#